data_AF-A0A1W9MUI5-F1
#
_entry.id   AF-A0A1W9MUI5-F1
#
_cell.length_a   1.000
_cell.length_b   1.000
_cell.length_c   1.000
_cell.angle_alpha   90.00
_cell.angle_beta   90.00
_cell.angle_gamma   90.00
#
_symmetry.space_group_name_H-M   'P 1'
#
loop_
_entity.id
_entity.type
_entity.pdbx_description
1 polymer ?
#
loop_
_entity_poly.entity_id
_entity_poly.type
_entity_poly.pdbx_seq_one_letter_code
_entity_poly.pdbx_strand_id
1 'polypeptide(L)'
;MKIRPQNYLEASQERIDAARRLYNFQHYTEAIYLAGVAVECILLAYRIRENSEFESRHDLKNLLRESGIASFISEKDQRKLPALLGEVWSRWKNNYRFISDESLASEFKRLKLDRGIKGDILKANSANIISNAYEIINIGVRRWTSGKS
;
A
#
# COMPACT_ATOMS: atom_id res chain seq x y z
N MET A 1 -24.64 -0.79 -0.32
CA MET A 1 -23.95 0.34 0.33
C MET A 1 -23.02 0.99 -0.69
N LYS A 2 -23.14 2.30 -0.96
CA LYS A 2 -22.19 3.01 -1.85
C LYS A 2 -21.01 3.48 -1.01
N ILE A 3 -19.79 3.04 -1.34
CA ILE A 3 -18.57 3.43 -0.61
C ILE A 3 -18.15 4.83 -1.08
N ARG A 4 -17.96 5.76 -0.14
CA ARG A 4 -17.55 7.14 -0.43
C ARG A 4 -16.02 7.27 -0.39
N PRO A 5 -15.43 8.29 -1.03
CA PRO A 5 -13.98 8.54 -0.95
C PRO A 5 -13.44 8.55 0.49
N GLN A 6 -14.19 9.16 1.42
CA GLN A 6 -13.84 9.22 2.84
C GLN A 6 -13.76 7.83 3.50
N ASN A 7 -14.59 6.87 3.08
CA ASN A 7 -14.52 5.51 3.63
C ASN A 7 -13.25 4.78 3.17
N TYR A 8 -12.76 5.06 1.96
CA TYR A 8 -11.47 4.53 1.50
C TYR A 8 -10.30 5.16 2.27
N LEU A 9 -10.38 6.46 2.58
CA LEU A 9 -9.38 7.11 3.42
C LEU A 9 -9.32 6.48 4.82
N GLU A 10 -10.47 6.34 5.48
CA GLU A 10 -10.58 5.70 6.79
C GLU A 10 -10.06 4.26 6.76
N ALA A 11 -10.50 3.49 5.76
CA ALA A 11 -10.02 2.13 5.56
C ALA A 11 -8.50 2.09 5.36
N SER A 12 -7.89 3.03 4.63
CA SER A 12 -6.43 3.05 4.45
C SER A 12 -5.68 3.13 5.80
N GLN A 13 -6.18 3.94 6.73
CA GLN A 13 -5.60 4.12 8.06
C GLN A 13 -5.82 2.87 8.93
N GLU A 14 -7.03 2.33 8.92
CA GLU A 14 -7.34 1.09 9.66
C GLU A 14 -6.50 -0.10 9.20
N ARG A 15 -6.28 -0.23 7.88
CA ARG A 15 -5.55 -1.35 7.28
C ARG A 15 -4.05 -1.29 7.60
N ILE A 16 -3.45 -0.10 7.57
CA ILE A 16 -2.03 0.02 7.93
C ILE A 16 -1.81 -0.20 9.43
N ASP A 17 -2.73 0.23 10.29
CA ASP A 17 -2.67 -0.07 11.71
C ASP A 17 -2.85 -1.57 11.99
N ALA A 18 -3.76 -2.23 11.27
CA ALA A 18 -3.92 -3.68 11.33
C ALA A 18 -2.66 -4.41 10.85
N ALA A 19 -2.04 -3.97 9.76
CA ALA A 19 -0.79 -4.54 9.26
C ALA A 19 0.34 -4.46 10.31
N ARG A 20 0.47 -3.33 11.00
CA ARG A 20 1.45 -3.17 12.10
C ARG A 20 1.19 -4.11 13.26
N ARG A 21 -0.08 -4.30 13.65
CA ARG A 21 -0.45 -5.27 14.70
C ARG A 21 -0.10 -6.70 14.29
N LEU A 22 -0.47 -7.10 13.08
CA LEU A 22 -0.17 -8.45 12.55
C LEU A 22 1.34 -8.70 12.49
N TYR A 23 2.12 -7.71 12.06
CA TYR A 23 3.58 -7.80 12.10
C TYR A 23 4.11 -8.08 13.51
N ASN A 24 3.59 -7.41 14.52
CA ASN A 24 4.00 -7.63 15.91
C ASN A 24 3.61 -9.03 16.43
N PHE A 25 2.53 -9.61 15.90
CA PHE A 25 2.12 -10.98 16.16
C PHE A 25 2.78 -12.01 15.23
N GLN A 26 3.76 -11.59 14.41
CA GLN A 26 4.49 -12.44 13.46
C GLN A 26 3.63 -13.03 12.32
N HIS A 27 2.44 -12.46 12.07
CA HIS A 27 1.59 -12.77 10.92
C HIS A 27 2.05 -11.94 9.70
N TYR A 28 3.23 -12.27 9.16
CA TYR A 28 3.91 -11.41 8.20
C TYR A 28 3.22 -11.35 6.83
N THR A 29 2.67 -12.47 6.35
CA THR A 29 1.97 -12.54 5.06
C THR A 29 0.72 -11.68 5.06
N GLU A 30 -0.09 -11.77 6.12
CA GLU A 30 -1.29 -10.97 6.31
C GLU A 30 -0.93 -9.50 6.49
N ALA A 31 0.15 -9.21 7.21
CA ALA A 31 0.66 -7.85 7.37
C ALA A 31 1.08 -7.23 6.02
N ILE A 32 1.80 -7.99 5.18
CA ILE A 32 2.16 -7.59 3.81
C ILE A 32 0.90 -7.32 2.99
N TYR A 33 -0.06 -8.23 3.03
CA TYR A 33 -1.30 -8.10 2.26
C TYR A 33 -2.08 -6.85 2.67
N LEU A 34 -2.27 -6.62 3.98
CA LEU A 34 -3.00 -5.44 4.47
C LEU A 34 -2.24 -4.13 4.21
N ALA A 35 -0.91 -4.13 4.23
CA ALA A 35 -0.12 -2.95 3.89
C ALA A 35 -0.37 -2.51 2.43
N GLY A 36 -0.42 -3.45 1.47
CA GLY A 36 -0.75 -3.11 0.09
C GLY A 36 -2.21 -2.70 -0.10
N VAL A 37 -3.16 -3.34 0.59
CA VAL A 37 -4.57 -2.91 0.60
C VAL A 37 -4.73 -1.50 1.15
N ALA A 38 -3.96 -1.13 2.19
CA ALA A 38 -3.96 0.22 2.73
C ALA A 38 -3.55 1.26 1.67
N VAL A 39 -2.52 0.95 0.87
CA VAL A 39 -2.09 1.79 -0.26
C VAL A 39 -3.17 1.84 -1.35
N GLU A 40 -3.80 0.71 -1.68
CA GLU A 40 -4.90 0.67 -2.64
C GLU A 40 -6.06 1.58 -2.19
N CYS A 41 -6.44 1.50 -0.91
CA CYS A 41 -7.50 2.32 -0.34
C CYS A 41 -7.19 3.82 -0.47
N ILE A 42 -5.99 4.29 -0.10
CA ILE A 42 -5.69 5.72 -0.22
C ILE A 42 -5.71 6.19 -1.69
N LEU A 43 -5.20 5.38 -2.63
CA LEU A 43 -5.26 5.73 -4.05
C LEU A 43 -6.70 5.75 -4.58
N LEU A 44 -7.55 4.81 -4.15
CA LEU A 44 -8.99 4.80 -4.49
C LEU A 44 -9.74 5.99 -3.89
N ALA A 45 -9.37 6.43 -2.68
CA ALA A 45 -9.97 7.62 -2.07
C ALA A 45 -9.78 8.85 -2.97
N TYR A 46 -8.59 9.05 -3.51
CA TYR A 46 -8.31 10.13 -4.46
C TYR A 46 -8.99 9.91 -5.80
N ARG A 47 -8.95 8.69 -6.34
CA ARG A 47 -9.58 8.40 -7.63
C ARG A 47 -11.08 8.65 -7.64
N ILE A 48 -11.78 8.15 -6.62
CA ILE A 48 -13.25 8.23 -6.54
C ILE A 48 -13.70 9.65 -6.19
N ARG A 49 -12.82 10.43 -5.53
CA ARG A 49 -13.05 11.87 -5.32
C ARG A 49 -13.07 12.63 -6.65
N GLU A 50 -12.24 12.25 -7.61
CA GLU A 50 -12.23 12.84 -8.95
C GLU A 50 -13.32 12.26 -9.87
N ASN A 51 -13.56 10.95 -9.82
CA ASN A 51 -14.56 10.26 -10.63
C ASN A 51 -15.29 9.17 -9.84
N SER A 52 -16.56 9.44 -9.51
CA SER A 52 -17.37 8.56 -8.66
C SER A 52 -17.88 7.28 -9.33
N GLU A 53 -17.67 7.11 -10.65
CA GLU A 53 -18.09 5.92 -11.43
C GLU A 53 -16.95 4.93 -11.66
N PHE A 54 -15.80 5.13 -11.02
CA PHE A 54 -14.64 4.27 -11.21
C PHE A 54 -14.83 2.88 -10.58
N GLU A 55 -14.85 1.84 -11.42
CA GLU A 55 -14.75 0.44 -11.01
C GLU A 55 -13.30 -0.06 -11.16
N SER A 56 -12.60 -0.26 -10.04
CA SER A 56 -11.20 -0.69 -10.09
C SER A 56 -11.06 -2.21 -10.17
N ARG A 57 -10.38 -2.69 -11.21
CA ARG A 57 -9.66 -3.99 -11.23
C ARG A 57 -8.17 -3.81 -11.52
N HIS A 58 -7.64 -2.60 -11.29
CA HIS A 58 -6.31 -2.22 -11.74
C HIS A 58 -5.23 -2.54 -10.70
N ASP A 59 -4.02 -2.67 -11.22
CA ASP A 59 -2.84 -2.83 -10.42
C ASP A 59 -2.36 -1.50 -9.78
N LEU A 60 -1.56 -1.53 -8.70
CA LEU A 60 -1.23 -0.30 -7.94
C LEU A 60 -0.51 0.76 -8.78
N LYS A 61 0.26 0.34 -9.79
CA LYS A 61 1.01 1.28 -10.65
C LYS A 61 0.05 2.06 -11.55
N ASN A 62 -0.90 1.37 -12.18
CA ASN A 62 -1.94 2.02 -12.96
C ASN A 62 -2.83 2.87 -12.05
N LEU A 63 -3.18 2.35 -10.87
CA LEU A 63 -3.98 3.07 -9.89
C LEU A 63 -3.32 4.37 -9.41
N LEU A 64 -2.00 4.41 -9.23
CA LEU A 64 -1.29 5.65 -8.90
C LEU A 64 -1.49 6.71 -9.99
N ARG A 65 -1.22 6.35 -11.25
CA ARG A 65 -1.37 7.27 -12.39
C ARG A 65 -2.79 7.78 -12.48
N GLU A 66 -3.76 6.90 -12.30
CA GLU A 66 -5.19 7.21 -12.43
C GLU A 66 -5.74 7.99 -11.23
N SER A 67 -5.19 7.79 -10.04
CA SER A 67 -5.67 8.42 -8.80
C SER A 67 -5.54 9.94 -8.78
N GLY A 68 -4.69 10.52 -9.63
CA GLY A 68 -4.43 11.96 -9.62
C GLY A 68 -3.67 12.46 -8.38
N ILE A 69 -3.32 11.59 -7.41
CA ILE A 69 -2.72 12.01 -6.12
C ILE A 69 -1.47 12.87 -6.29
N ALA A 70 -0.66 12.60 -7.33
CA ALA A 70 0.54 13.36 -7.64
C ALA A 70 0.25 14.85 -7.88
N SER A 71 -0.90 15.19 -8.49
CA SER A 71 -1.33 16.56 -8.74
C SER A 71 -1.66 17.33 -7.47
N PHE A 72 -1.88 16.64 -6.35
CA PHE A 72 -2.25 17.26 -5.10
C PHE A 72 -1.06 17.41 -4.13
N ILE A 73 -0.04 16.57 -4.21
CA ILE A 73 1.05 16.55 -3.22
C ILE A 73 2.18 17.52 -3.59
N SER A 74 3.05 17.83 -2.62
CA SER A 74 4.20 18.71 -2.84
C SER A 74 5.18 18.14 -3.86
N GLU A 75 5.96 18.98 -4.55
CA GLU A 75 6.96 18.53 -5.54
C GLU A 75 8.01 17.57 -4.92
N LYS A 76 8.33 17.75 -3.63
CA LYS A 76 9.18 16.83 -2.88
C LYS A 76 8.53 15.45 -2.75
N ASP A 77 7.25 15.41 -2.40
CA ASP A 77 6.51 14.15 -2.26
C ASP A 77 6.24 13.50 -3.61
N GLN A 78 6.02 14.28 -4.68
CA GLN A 78 5.88 13.76 -6.06
C GLN A 78 7.12 12.99 -6.50
N ARG A 79 8.32 13.47 -6.15
CA ARG A 79 9.58 12.77 -6.44
C ARG A 79 9.78 11.51 -5.60
N LYS A 80 9.26 11.50 -4.37
CA LYS A 80 9.41 10.39 -3.41
C LYS A 80 8.41 9.25 -3.68
N LEU A 81 7.17 9.60 -4.02
CA LEU A 81 6.05 8.67 -4.09
C LEU A 81 6.26 7.48 -5.05
N PRO A 82 6.82 7.65 -6.26
CA PRO A 82 7.08 6.53 -7.17
C PRO A 82 8.05 5.49 -6.59
N ALA A 83 9.08 5.93 -5.87
CA ALA A 83 10.04 5.03 -5.24
C ALA A 83 9.40 4.23 -4.11
N LEU A 84 8.64 4.89 -3.23
CA LEU A 84 7.88 4.23 -2.16
C LEU A 84 6.91 3.19 -2.74
N LEU A 85 6.18 3.57 -3.79
CA LEU A 85 5.22 2.67 -4.42
C LEU A 85 5.92 1.49 -5.10
N GLY A 86 7.09 1.70 -5.70
CA GLY A 86 7.90 0.61 -6.27
C GLY A 86 8.27 -0.46 -5.23
N GLU A 87 8.63 -0.04 -4.02
CA GLU A 87 8.92 -0.94 -2.91
C GLU A 87 7.68 -1.73 -2.46
N VAL A 88 6.50 -1.09 -2.42
CA VAL A 88 5.23 -1.75 -2.10
C VAL A 88 4.83 -2.73 -3.20
N TRP A 89 4.86 -2.28 -4.45
CA TRP A 89 4.46 -3.02 -5.63
C TRP A 89 5.29 -4.29 -5.85
N SER A 90 6.59 -4.23 -5.62
CA SER A 90 7.47 -5.40 -5.73
C SER A 90 7.15 -6.50 -4.70
N ARG A 91 6.51 -6.14 -3.57
CA ARG A 91 6.25 -7.03 -2.43
C ARG A 91 4.78 -7.39 -2.25
N TRP A 92 3.88 -6.85 -3.06
CA TRP A 92 2.45 -7.06 -2.91
C TRP A 92 1.79 -7.44 -4.21
N LYS A 93 0.93 -8.47 -4.14
CA LYS A 93 0.00 -8.84 -5.19
C LYS A 93 -1.32 -9.21 -4.53
N ASN A 94 -2.43 -8.89 -5.19
CA ASN A 94 -3.76 -9.16 -4.64
C ASN A 94 -3.99 -10.66 -4.35
N ASN A 95 -3.36 -11.57 -5.11
CA ASN A 95 -3.49 -13.01 -4.91
C ASN A 95 -2.71 -13.54 -3.69
N TYR A 96 -1.85 -12.74 -3.04
CA TYR A 96 -1.15 -13.16 -1.82
C TYR A 96 -2.09 -13.41 -0.63
N ARG A 97 -3.35 -12.96 -0.71
CA ARG A 97 -4.39 -13.31 0.28
C ARG A 97 -4.75 -14.80 0.35
N PHE A 98 -4.29 -15.60 -0.60
CA PHE A 98 -4.63 -17.02 -0.72
C PHE A 98 -3.43 -17.96 -0.52
N ILE A 99 -2.24 -17.42 -0.22
CA ILE A 99 -1.02 -18.22 -0.15
C ILE A 99 -0.52 -18.32 1.29
N SER A 100 0.19 -19.42 1.59
CA SER A 100 0.86 -19.61 2.87
C SER A 100 2.13 -18.78 3.00
N ASP A 101 2.62 -18.61 4.24
CA ASP A 101 3.93 -18.01 4.53
C ASP A 101 5.07 -18.66 3.74
N GLU A 102 5.11 -19.99 3.70
CA GLU A 102 6.14 -20.73 2.95
C GLU A 102 6.10 -20.41 1.44
N SER A 103 4.90 -20.30 0.89
CA SER A 103 4.70 -19.96 -0.53
C SER A 103 5.15 -18.53 -0.81
N LEU A 104 4.81 -17.57 0.06
CA LEU A 104 5.24 -16.18 -0.10
C LEU A 104 6.75 -16.02 0.08
N ALA A 105 7.35 -16.73 1.04
CA ALA A 105 8.80 -16.73 1.24
C ALA A 105 9.54 -17.26 0.00
N SER A 106 9.01 -18.33 -0.61
CA SER A 106 9.56 -18.90 -1.84
C SER A 106 9.44 -17.93 -3.02
N GLU A 107 8.29 -17.24 -3.16
CA GLU A 107 8.09 -16.20 -4.15
C GLU A 107 9.06 -15.02 -3.95
N PHE A 108 9.30 -14.58 -2.71
CA PHE A 108 10.26 -13.51 -2.43
C PHE A 108 11.70 -13.90 -2.78
N LYS A 109 12.12 -15.14 -2.51
CA LYS A 109 13.41 -15.67 -2.97
C LYS A 109 13.49 -15.68 -4.51
N ARG A 110 12.42 -16.13 -5.19
CA ARG A 110 12.36 -16.13 -6.66
C ARG A 110 12.49 -14.73 -7.24
N LEU A 111 11.87 -13.74 -6.59
CA LEU A 111 11.96 -12.31 -6.92
C LEU A 111 13.27 -11.64 -6.45
N LYS A 112 14.17 -12.39 -5.79
CA LYS A 112 15.45 -11.91 -5.24
C LYS A 112 15.30 -10.82 -4.17
N LEU A 113 14.16 -10.82 -3.47
CA LEU A 113 13.84 -9.93 -2.36
C LEU A 113 14.41 -10.41 -1.02
N ASP A 114 15.21 -11.48 -1.04
CA ASP A 114 15.98 -12.04 0.07
C ASP A 114 17.44 -11.53 0.10
N ARG A 115 17.89 -10.85 -0.97
CA ARG A 115 19.27 -10.38 -1.10
C ARG A 115 19.66 -9.42 0.02
N GLY A 116 20.73 -9.75 0.73
CA GLY A 116 21.26 -8.95 1.84
C GLY A 116 20.46 -9.07 3.14
N ILE A 117 19.38 -9.85 3.17
CA ILE A 117 18.64 -10.14 4.40
C ILE A 117 19.31 -11.30 5.13
N LYS A 118 19.57 -11.10 6.42
CA LYS A 118 19.99 -12.17 7.34
C LYS A 118 18.79 -12.56 8.20
N GLY A 119 18.46 -13.85 8.23
CA GLY A 119 17.36 -14.38 9.04
C GLY A 119 16.02 -14.43 8.29
N ASP A 120 14.94 -14.05 8.97
CA ASP A 120 13.57 -14.19 8.47
C ASP A 120 13.26 -13.20 7.33
N ILE A 121 13.12 -13.76 6.13
CA ILE A 121 12.86 -13.03 4.88
C ILE A 121 11.48 -12.37 4.92
N LEU A 122 10.46 -13.03 5.49
CA LEU A 122 9.11 -12.48 5.55
C LEU A 122 9.05 -11.32 6.54
N LYS A 123 9.70 -11.45 7.70
CA LYS A 123 9.82 -10.35 8.66
C LYS A 123 10.45 -9.11 8.02
N ALA A 124 11.61 -9.27 7.40
CA ALA A 124 12.32 -8.14 6.79
C ALA A 124 11.51 -7.47 5.66
N ASN A 125 10.89 -8.26 4.79
CA ASN A 125 10.06 -7.73 3.71
C ASN A 125 8.74 -7.11 4.20
N SER A 126 8.14 -7.68 5.25
CA SER A 126 6.94 -7.13 5.91
C SER A 126 7.22 -5.78 6.55
N ALA A 127 8.34 -5.64 7.27
CA ALA A 127 8.75 -4.35 7.82
C ALA A 127 8.98 -3.30 6.73
N ASN A 128 9.62 -3.68 5.62
CA ASN A 128 9.87 -2.79 4.50
C ASN A 128 8.56 -2.29 3.87
N ILE A 129 7.64 -3.20 3.50
CA ILE A 129 6.38 -2.79 2.85
C ILE A 129 5.52 -1.94 3.79
N ILE A 130 5.43 -2.29 5.08
CA ILE A 130 4.66 -1.51 6.06
C ILE A 130 5.23 -0.10 6.18
N SER A 131 6.55 0.05 6.26
CA SER A 131 7.19 1.37 6.35
C SER A 131 6.90 2.24 5.11
N ASN A 132 6.99 1.66 3.92
CA ASN A 132 6.70 2.39 2.67
C ASN A 132 5.21 2.72 2.54
N ALA A 133 4.33 1.76 2.83
CA ALA A 133 2.89 1.96 2.81
C ALA A 133 2.45 3.05 3.80
N TYR A 134 2.98 3.03 5.02
CA TYR A 134 2.69 4.04 6.04
C TYR A 134 3.10 5.45 5.58
N GLU A 135 4.26 5.59 4.95
CA GLU A 135 4.69 6.89 4.41
C GLU A 135 3.79 7.38 3.27
N ILE A 136 3.38 6.49 2.35
CA ILE A 136 2.43 6.83 1.28
C ILE A 136 1.10 7.32 1.87
N ILE A 137 0.59 6.62 2.88
CA ILE A 137 -0.65 6.98 3.56
C ILE A 137 -0.50 8.33 4.27
N ASN A 138 0.62 8.60 4.94
CA ASN A 138 0.87 9.89 5.57
C ASN A 138 0.92 11.03 4.54
N ILE A 139 1.54 10.81 3.38
CA ILE A 139 1.54 11.79 2.28
C ILE A 139 0.09 12.06 1.83
N GLY A 140 -0.69 11.02 1.57
CA GLY A 140 -2.09 11.13 1.16
C GLY A 140 -2.96 11.80 2.21
N VAL A 141 -2.94 11.34 3.47
CA VAL A 141 -3.74 11.89 4.57
C VAL A 141 -3.40 13.36 4.84
N ARG A 142 -2.10 13.73 4.91
CA ARG A 142 -1.70 15.13 5.10
C ARG A 142 -2.23 16.02 3.98
N ARG A 143 -2.22 15.54 2.74
CA ARG A 143 -2.77 16.33 1.64
C ARG A 143 -4.30 16.37 1.65
N TRP A 144 -4.95 15.28 2.01
CA TRP A 144 -6.40 15.21 2.12
C TRP A 144 -6.94 16.24 3.13
N THR A 145 -6.28 16.32 4.28
CA THR A 145 -6.63 17.21 5.40
C THR A 145 -6.23 18.66 5.16
N SER A 146 -5.16 18.92 4.39
CA SER A 146 -4.68 20.29 4.13
C SER A 146 -5.51 21.11 3.14
N GLY A 147 -6.63 20.59 2.65
CA GLY A 147 -7.78 21.40 2.23
C GLY A 147 -7.47 22.63 1.36
N LYS A 148 -6.78 22.44 0.24
CA LYS A 148 -6.96 23.34 -0.90
C LYS A 148 -7.86 22.62 -1.89
N SER A 149 -9.15 22.87 -1.70
CA SER A 149 -10.19 22.96 -2.73
C SER A 149 -9.69 23.74 -3.94
#